data_AF-A0A2P6PLG0-F1
#
_entry.id   AF-A0A2P6PLG0-F1
#
_cell.length_a   1.000
_cell.length_b   1.000
_cell.length_c   1.000
_cell.angle_alpha   90.00
_cell.angle_beta   90.00
_cell.angle_gamma   90.00
#
_symmetry.space_group_name_H-M   'P 1'
#
loop_
_entity.id
_entity.type
_entity.pdbx_description
1 polymer ?
#
loop_
_entity_poly.entity_id
_entity_poly.type
_entity_poly.pdbx_seq_one_letter_code
_entity_poly.pdbx_strand_id
1 'polypeptide(L)'
;MRKGFEIDQIEPLENYPTVLIFATGYGTSPIGSLIESRFNADKRSDVKLFYGVRNLDNMAYQDRIKDWEASGVKRVPILSQPHGIMNFYRTV
;
A
#
# COMPACT_ATOMS: atom_id res chain seq x y z
N MET A 1 -21.08 -6.54 10.22
CA MET A 1 -19.68 -6.26 9.81
C MET A 1 -19.55 -6.67 8.35
N ARG A 2 -18.94 -5.86 7.48
CA ARG A 2 -18.64 -6.28 6.09
C ARG A 2 -17.58 -7.39 6.13
N LYS A 3 -17.70 -8.40 5.27
CA LYS A 3 -16.69 -9.44 5.08
C LYS A 3 -15.40 -8.76 4.59
N GLY A 4 -14.27 -8.99 5.26
CA GLY A 4 -12.98 -8.44 4.87
C GLY A 4 -12.45 -9.03 3.57
N PHE A 5 -11.18 -8.81 3.26
CA PHE A 5 -10.52 -9.47 2.13
C PHE A 5 -10.30 -10.96 2.40
N GLU A 6 -10.51 -11.82 1.40
CA GLU A 6 -10.31 -13.26 1.49
C GLU A 6 -8.84 -13.61 1.24
N ILE A 7 -7.99 -13.43 2.25
CA ILE A 7 -6.53 -13.61 2.14
C ILE A 7 -6.12 -15.06 1.89
N ASP A 8 -6.96 -16.02 2.28
CA ASP A 8 -6.74 -17.44 2.02
C ASP A 8 -6.66 -17.76 0.51
N GLN A 9 -7.17 -16.89 -0.36
CA GLN A 9 -7.06 -17.07 -1.82
C GLN A 9 -5.63 -16.86 -2.36
N ILE A 10 -4.76 -16.17 -1.60
CA ILE A 10 -3.37 -15.89 -1.98
C ILE A 10 -2.37 -16.65 -1.10
N GLU A 11 -2.79 -17.80 -0.58
CA GLU A 11 -1.98 -18.78 0.11
C GLU A 11 -1.79 -20.04 -0.76
N PRO A 12 -0.66 -20.78 -0.62
CA PRO A 12 0.49 -20.45 0.20
C PRO A 12 1.31 -19.29 -0.39
N LEU A 13 2.00 -18.54 0.48
CA LEU A 13 2.83 -17.38 0.10
C LEU A 13 3.78 -17.63 -1.07
N GLU A 14 4.33 -18.85 -1.19
CA GLU A 14 5.29 -19.20 -2.25
C GLU A 14 4.69 -19.09 -3.66
N ASN A 15 3.37 -19.31 -3.79
CA ASN A 15 2.67 -19.26 -5.06
C ASN A 15 2.28 -17.83 -5.46
N TYR A 16 2.21 -16.92 -4.49
CA TYR A 16 1.80 -15.54 -4.67
C TYR A 16 2.82 -14.57 -4.06
N PRO A 17 4.08 -14.59 -4.57
CA PRO A 17 5.16 -13.79 -4.03
C PRO A 17 4.97 -12.29 -4.30
N THR A 18 4.09 -11.94 -5.25
CA THR A 18 3.78 -10.56 -5.63
C THR A 18 2.33 -10.22 -5.35
N VAL A 19 2.10 -9.15 -4.59
CA VAL A 19 0.76 -8.62 -4.29
C VAL A 19 0.73 -7.13 -4.62
N LEU A 20 -0.17 -6.75 -5.53
CA LEU A 20 -0.36 -5.37 -5.95
C LEU A 20 -1.68 -4.84 -5.40
N ILE A 21 -1.61 -3.78 -4.62
CA ILE A 21 -2.75 -3.14 -3.97
C ILE A 21 -2.97 -1.79 -4.62
N PHE A 22 -4.18 -1.53 -5.09
CA PHE A 22 -4.55 -0.25 -5.71
C PHE A 22 -5.61 0.42 -4.84
N ALA A 23 -5.32 1.63 -4.38
CA ALA A 23 -6.24 2.42 -3.57
C ALA A 23 -6.22 3.88 -3.99
N THR A 24 -7.37 4.54 -3.85
CA THR A 24 -7.53 5.98 -4.10
C THR A 24 -8.52 6.57 -3.10
N GLY A 25 -8.29 7.82 -2.68
CA GLY A 25 -9.16 8.53 -1.74
C GLY A 25 -9.38 7.79 -0.42
N TYR A 26 -10.64 7.68 0.01
CA TYR A 26 -11.08 7.00 1.25
C TYR A 26 -10.93 5.46 1.23
N GLY A 27 -10.58 4.87 0.09
CA GLY A 27 -10.35 3.42 -0.04
C GLY A 27 -9.15 2.90 0.75
N THR A 28 -8.35 3.78 1.35
CA THR A 28 -7.18 3.44 2.18
C THR A 28 -7.49 2.87 3.54
N SER A 29 -8.67 3.12 4.11
CA SER A 29 -9.03 2.58 5.42
C SER A 29 -9.13 1.03 5.43
N PRO A 30 -9.86 0.39 4.49
CA PRO A 30 -9.83 -1.07 4.34
C PRO A 30 -8.45 -1.64 4.04
N ILE A 31 -7.60 -0.92 3.29
CA ILE A 31 -6.23 -1.35 3.01
C ILE A 31 -5.35 -1.30 4.26
N GLY A 32 -5.49 -0.26 5.08
CA GLY A 32 -4.81 -0.22 6.37
C GLY A 32 -5.18 -1.41 7.24
N SER A 33 -6.47 -1.72 7.33
CA SER A 33 -6.92 -2.90 8.05
C SER A 33 -6.36 -4.20 7.47
N LEU A 34 -6.27 -4.34 6.15
CA LEU A 34 -5.66 -5.50 5.49
C LEU A 34 -4.18 -5.67 5.86
N ILE A 35 -3.41 -4.59 5.75
CA ILE A 35 -1.97 -4.60 6.04
C ILE A 35 -1.74 -4.96 7.51
N GLU A 36 -2.56 -4.41 8.41
CA GLU A 36 -2.48 -4.66 9.85
C GLU A 36 -3.02 -6.04 10.26
N SER A 37 -3.95 -6.63 9.48
CA SER A 37 -4.62 -7.89 9.81
C SER A 37 -3.84 -9.15 9.39
N ARG A 38 -2.51 -9.07 9.25
CA ARG A 38 -1.61 -10.22 9.05
C ARG A 38 -1.69 -10.92 7.69
N PHE A 39 -1.73 -10.18 6.59
CA PHE A 39 -1.51 -10.83 5.29
C PHE A 39 -0.05 -11.21 5.02
N ASN A 40 0.88 -11.10 5.99
CA ASN A 40 2.31 -11.45 5.85
C ASN A 40 3.00 -10.72 4.67
N ALA A 41 2.89 -9.39 4.63
CA ALA A 41 3.51 -8.58 3.58
C ALA A 41 5.05 -8.71 3.58
N ASP A 42 5.65 -8.74 4.76
CA ASP A 42 7.07 -8.90 5.04
C ASP A 42 7.65 -10.24 4.57
N LYS A 43 6.81 -11.27 4.44
CA LYS A 43 7.21 -12.61 3.99
C LYS A 43 7.06 -12.81 2.48
N ARG A 44 6.48 -11.85 1.77
CA ARG A 44 6.34 -11.88 0.31
C ARG A 44 7.50 -11.12 -0.33
N SER A 45 7.90 -11.55 -1.52
CA SER A 45 9.04 -10.94 -2.22
C SER A 45 8.75 -9.53 -2.73
N ASP A 46 7.50 -9.24 -3.12
CA ASP A 46 7.14 -7.92 -3.64
C ASP A 46 5.69 -7.53 -3.33
N VAL A 47 5.51 -6.64 -2.37
CA VAL A 47 4.21 -6.07 -2.04
C VAL A 47 4.22 -4.59 -2.36
N LYS A 48 3.28 -4.12 -3.19
CA LYS A 48 3.21 -2.72 -3.61
C LYS A 48 1.83 -2.13 -3.39
N LEU A 49 1.80 -0.97 -2.74
CA LEU A 49 0.62 -0.13 -2.62
C LEU A 49 0.71 1.03 -3.61
N PHE A 50 -0.04 0.94 -4.69
CA PHE A 50 -0.30 2.05 -5.60
C PHE A 50 -1.39 2.94 -5.00
N TYR A 51 -0.96 4.10 -4.49
CA TYR A 51 -1.86 5.02 -3.83
C TYR A 51 -2.12 6.27 -4.68
N GLY A 52 -3.32 6.34 -5.24
CA GLY A 52 -3.80 7.47 -6.03
C GLY A 52 -4.18 8.65 -5.14
N VAL A 53 -3.51 9.79 -5.37
CA VAL A 53 -3.80 11.06 -4.69
C VAL A 53 -3.74 12.21 -5.69
N ARG A 54 -4.40 13.33 -5.37
CA ARG A 54 -4.40 14.50 -6.26
C ARG A 54 -3.01 15.14 -6.33
N ASN A 55 -2.42 15.37 -5.17
CA ASN A 55 -1.04 15.78 -4.93
C ASN A 55 -0.63 15.25 -3.54
N LEU A 56 0.64 15.39 -3.16
CA LEU A 56 1.16 14.84 -1.89
C LEU A 56 0.57 15.53 -0.65
N ASP A 57 0.20 16.81 -0.77
CA ASP A 57 -0.38 17.60 0.33
C ASP A 57 -1.74 17.03 0.78
N ASN A 58 -2.46 16.37 -0.13
CA ASN A 58 -3.76 15.75 0.14
C ASN A 58 -3.66 14.24 0.41
N MET A 59 -2.45 13.72 0.64
CA MET A 59 -2.25 12.31 0.95
C MET A 59 -2.77 12.03 2.36
N ALA A 60 -3.86 11.26 2.47
CA ALA A 60 -4.35 10.82 3.77
C ALA A 60 -3.42 9.74 4.35
N TYR A 61 -3.42 9.61 5.68
CA TYR A 61 -2.71 8.54 6.39
C TYR A 61 -1.18 8.53 6.20
N GLN A 62 -0.54 9.69 5.96
CA GLN A 62 0.93 9.79 5.82
C GLN A 62 1.70 9.12 6.97
N ASP A 63 1.20 9.24 8.20
CA ASP A 63 1.85 8.62 9.37
C ASP A 63 1.74 7.09 9.32
N ARG A 64 0.55 6.54 9.04
CA ARG A 64 0.35 5.07 8.92
C ARG A 64 1.05 4.47 7.72
N ILE A 65 1.26 5.25 6.66
CA ILE A 65 2.04 4.81 5.51
C ILE A 65 3.44 4.37 5.93
N LYS A 66 4.07 5.04 6.90
CA LYS A 66 5.38 4.63 7.43
C LYS A 66 5.32 3.27 8.12
N ASP A 67 4.26 3.04 8.89
CA ASP A 67 4.02 1.75 9.55
C ASP A 67 3.79 0.62 8.54
N TRP A 68 3.10 0.92 7.44
CA TRP A 68 2.89 -0.03 6.34
C TRP A 68 4.18 -0.29 5.55
N GLU A 69 5.02 0.72 5.35
CA GLU A 69 6.35 0.54 4.77
C GLU A 69 7.23 -0.36 5.66
N ALA A 70 7.17 -0.16 6.98
CA ALA A 70 7.86 -1.01 7.95
C ALA A 70 7.33 -2.45 7.99
N SER A 71 6.08 -2.70 7.56
CA SER A 71 5.51 -4.06 7.46
C SER A 71 5.84 -4.79 6.16
N GLY A 72 6.64 -4.18 5.28
CA GLY A 72 7.08 -4.77 4.01
C GLY A 72 6.32 -4.29 2.76
N VAL A 73 5.42 -3.31 2.91
CA VAL A 73 4.67 -2.74 1.78
C VAL A 73 5.44 -1.61 1.12
N LYS A 74 5.77 -1.72 -0.16
CA LYS A 74 6.38 -0.62 -0.92
C LYS A 74 5.31 0.36 -1.37
N ARG A 75 5.40 1.62 -0.97
CA ARG A 75 4.50 2.68 -1.43
C ARG A 75 4.89 3.18 -2.82
N VAL A 76 3.89 3.30 -3.70
CA VAL A 76 4.01 3.94 -5.01
C VAL A 76 2.91 5.02 -5.13
N PRO A 77 3.21 6.31 -4.85
CA PRO A 77 2.22 7.37 -5.00
C PRO A 77 1.94 7.63 -6.49
N ILE A 78 0.66 7.69 -6.86
CA ILE A 78 0.21 8.04 -8.19
C ILE A 78 -0.51 9.39 -8.12
N LEU A 79 0.07 10.41 -8.74
CA LEU A 79 -0.43 11.79 -8.67
C LEU A 79 -1.27 12.11 -9.91
N SER A 80 -2.53 12.50 -9.72
CA SER A 80 -3.35 12.97 -10.85
C SER A 80 -3.06 14.42 -11.23
N GLN A 81 -2.52 15.23 -10.30
CA GLN A 81 -2.12 16.61 -10.52
C GLN A 81 -0.80 16.90 -9.77
N PRO A 82 0.35 16.46 -10.31
CA PRO A 82 1.65 16.76 -9.71
C PRO A 82 1.91 18.27 -9.77
N HIS A 83 1.97 18.92 -8.60
CA HIS A 83 2.47 20.29 -8.50
C HIS A 83 3.92 20.21 -8.03
N GLY A 84 4.87 20.70 -8.84
CA GLY A 84 6.31 20.66 -8.55
C GLY A 84 7.08 19.49 -9.18
N ILE A 85 8.42 19.58 -9.16
CA ILE A 85 9.34 18.57 -9.74
C ILE A 85 9.46 17.38 -8.77
N MET A 86 9.10 16.18 -9.23
CA MET A 86 9.24 14.91 -8.49
C MET A 86 10.71 14.46 -8.48
N ASN A 87 11.32 14.35 -7.29
CA ASN A 87 12.54 13.56 -7.10
C ASN A 87 12.18 12.22 -6.46
N PHE A 88 12.06 11.18 -7.28
CA PHE A 88 11.76 9.81 -6.83
C PHE A 88 12.97 9.04 -6.28
N TYR A 89 14.14 9.66 -6.18
CA TYR A 89 15.37 8.99 -5.79
C TYR A 89 16.03 9.70 -4.61
N ARG A 90 15.55 9.43 -3.41
CA ARG A 90 16.39 9.57 -2.21
C ARG A 90 15.98 8.55 -1.16
N THR A 91 16.41 7.32 -1.42
CA THR A 91 16.69 6.34 -0.36
C THR A 91 18.15 5.96 -0.58
N VAL A 92 19.01 6.51 0.27
CA VAL A 92 20.34 5.95 0.57
C VAL A 92 20.20 5.08 1.80
#